data_AF-A0A7U2NFL4-F1
#
_entry.id   AF-A0A7U2NFL4-F1
#
_cell.length_a   1.000
_cell.length_b   1.000
_cell.length_c   1.000
_cell.angle_alpha   90.00
_cell.angle_beta   90.00
_cell.angle_gamma   90.00
#
_symmetry.space_group_name_H-M   'P 1'
#
loop_
_entity.id
_entity.type
_entity.pdbx_description
1 polymer ?
#
loop_
_entity_poly.entity_id
_entity_poly.type
_entity_poly.pdbx_seq_one_letter_code
_entity_poly.pdbx_strand_id
1 'polypeptide(L)' 'MNITEIKKQLPTGAGREIAKMSGVNYDTVQRFLRGVETKENLKLIEATAKFLKDYKEQKAKAIQELQAVAKAV' A
#
# COMPACT_ATOMS: atom_id res chain seq x y z
N MET A 1 -7.42 14.29 -4.99
CA MET A 1 -7.25 12.88 -4.60
C MET A 1 -7.67 12.73 -3.15
N ASN A 2 -8.54 11.78 -2.82
CA ASN A 2 -8.94 11.56 -1.43
C ASN A 2 -8.12 10.43 -0.81
N ILE A 3 -6.97 10.77 -0.21
CA ILE A 3 -6.05 9.78 0.37
C ILE A 3 -6.69 8.97 1.50
N THR A 4 -7.71 9.53 2.17
CA THR A 4 -8.44 8.83 3.24
C THR A 4 -9.30 7.68 2.69
N GLU A 5 -9.82 7.80 1.47
CA GLU A 5 -10.52 6.69 0.80
C GLU A 5 -9.54 5.62 0.33
N ILE A 6 -8.40 6.04 -0.19
CA ILE A 6 -7.33 5.12 -0.61
C ILE A 6 -6.80 4.33 0.58
N LYS A 7 -6.66 4.97 1.74
CA LYS A 7 -6.28 4.30 2.99
C LYS A 7 -7.21 3.12 3.32
N LYS A 8 -8.50 3.18 3.00
CA LYS A 8 -9.45 2.07 3.26
C LYS A 8 -9.16 0.83 2.41
N GLN A 9 -8.49 1.00 1.27
CA GLN A 9 -8.10 -0.11 0.38
C GLN A 9 -6.74 -0.72 0.77
N LEU A 10 -6.00 -0.05 1.65
CA LEU A 10 -4.70 -0.53 2.08
C LEU A 10 -4.86 -1.66 3.12
N PRO A 11 -4.11 -2.76 3.00
CA PRO A 11 -4.07 -3.81 4.00
C PRO A 11 -3.44 -3.30 5.31
N THR A 12 -3.70 -4.02 6.39
CA THR A 12 -3.04 -3.80 7.68
C THR A 12 -1.52 -3.79 7.51
N GLY A 13 -0.86 -2.78 8.07
CA GLY A 13 0.60 -2.64 7.98
C GLY A 13 1.12 -1.88 6.75
N ALA A 14 0.27 -1.57 5.76
CA ALA A 14 0.69 -0.86 4.55
C ALA A 14 1.44 0.46 4.82
N GLY A 15 1.03 1.22 5.84
CA GLY A 15 1.72 2.46 6.20
C GLY A 15 3.20 2.26 6.56
N ARG A 16 3.58 1.11 7.14
CA ARG A 16 4.98 0.79 7.47
C ARG A 16 5.77 0.46 6.20
N GLU A 17 5.15 -0.27 5.27
CA GLU A 17 5.79 -0.59 4.00
C GLU A 17 5.94 0.65 3.11
N ILE A 18 4.92 1.52 3.07
CA ILE A 18 5.00 2.80 2.37
C ILE A 18 6.10 3.69 2.98
N ALA A 19 6.25 3.71 4.31
CA ALA A 19 7.35 4.42 4.98
C ALA A 19 8.72 3.89 4.54
N LYS A 20 8.91 2.56 4.51
CA LYS A 20 10.14 1.94 4.01
C LYS A 20 10.41 2.26 2.53
N MET A 21 9.39 2.17 1.68
CA MET A 21 9.51 2.42 0.23
C MET A 21 9.83 3.88 -0.09
N SER A 22 9.22 4.81 0.65
CA SER A 22 9.40 6.26 0.43
C SER A 22 10.61 6.85 1.15
N GLY A 23 11.17 6.14 2.14
CA GLY A 23 12.18 6.69 3.04
C GLY A 23 11.63 7.76 4.01
N VAL A 24 10.31 7.94 4.06
CA VAL A 24 9.66 8.94 4.91
C VAL A 24 9.33 8.32 6.27
N ASN A 25 9.46 9.12 7.33
CA ASN A 25 9.10 8.67 8.68
C ASN A 25 7.64 8.20 8.73
N TYR A 26 7.41 7.07 9.41
CA TYR A 26 6.10 6.46 9.57
C TYR A 26 5.02 7.41 10.12
N ASP A 27 5.37 8.31 11.05
CA ASP A 27 4.41 9.30 11.58
C ASP A 27 3.95 10.29 10.51
N THR A 28 4.86 10.71 9.63
CA THR A 28 4.53 11.57 8.49
C THR A 28 3.65 10.81 7.49
N VAL A 29 3.93 9.52 7.25
CA VAL A 29 3.08 8.67 6.41
C VAL A 29 1.68 8.53 7.02
N GLN A 30 1.58 8.33 8.33
CA GLN A 30 0.29 8.24 9.03
C GLN A 30 -0.51 9.53 8.95
N ARG A 31 0.14 10.70 9.08
CA ARG A 31 -0.48 12.02 8.90
C ARG A 31 -1.01 12.18 7.48
N PHE A 32 -0.18 11.86 6.48
CA PHE A 32 -0.58 11.90 5.07
C PHE A 32 -1.78 10.99 4.79
N LEU A 33 -1.75 9.73 5.26
CA LEU A 33 -2.88 8.80 5.07
C LEU A 33 -4.16 9.24 5.79
N ARG A 34 -4.08 10.14 6.78
CA ARG A 34 -5.22 10.78 7.44
C ARG A 34 -5.72 12.05 6.72
N GLY A 35 -5.11 12.41 5.58
CA GLY A 35 -5.47 13.60 4.80
C GLY A 35 -4.75 14.88 5.22
N VAL A 36 -3.71 14.79 6.06
CA VAL A 36 -2.92 15.95 6.46
C VAL A 36 -1.87 16.23 5.39
N GLU A 37 -1.75 17.49 4.97
CA GLU A 37 -0.70 17.89 4.03
C GLU A 37 0.69 17.83 4.67
N THR A 38 1.65 17.32 3.91
CA THR A 38 3.04 17.18 4.31
C THR A 38 3.95 17.68 3.19
N LYS A 39 5.19 18.06 3.54
CA LYS A 39 6.21 18.44 2.55
C LYS A 39 6.59 17.29 1.62
N GLU A 40 6.34 16.04 2.04
CA GLU A 40 6.70 14.82 1.30
C GLU A 40 5.51 14.23 0.52
N ASN A 41 4.42 15.00 0.32
CA ASN A 41 3.18 14.51 -0.30
C ASN A 41 3.41 13.78 -1.63
N LEU A 42 4.23 14.33 -2.54
CA LEU A 42 4.53 13.71 -3.84
C LEU A 42 5.15 12.32 -3.69
N LYS A 43 6.21 12.18 -2.86
CA LYS A 43 6.85 10.89 -2.60
C LYS A 43 5.90 9.89 -1.97
N LEU A 44 5.05 10.34 -1.05
CA LEU A 44 4.07 9.48 -0.40
C LEU A 44 2.97 9.02 -1.36
N ILE A 45 2.54 9.87 -2.29
CA ILE A 45 1.61 9.50 -3.36
C ILE A 45 2.24 8.42 -4.25
N GLU A 46 3.46 8.64 -4.72
CA GLU A 46 4.19 7.69 -5.58
C GLU A 46 4.40 6.34 -4.89
N ALA A 47 4.87 6.35 -3.65
CA ALA A 47 5.08 5.14 -2.87
C ALA A 47 3.76 4.40 -2.56
N THR A 48 2.68 5.14 -2.27
CA THR A 48 1.36 4.54 -2.06
C THR A 48 0.82 3.90 -3.33
N ALA A 49 0.99 4.55 -4.49
CA ALA A 49 0.59 4.02 -5.78
C ALA A 49 1.37 2.75 -6.13
N LYS A 50 2.69 2.75 -5.93
CA LYS A 50 3.56 1.59 -6.15
C LYS A 50 3.16 0.42 -5.25
N PHE A 51 2.99 0.68 -3.94
CA PHE A 51 2.56 -0.34 -2.99
C PHE A 51 1.23 -0.99 -3.40
N LEU A 52 0.24 -0.19 -3.82
CA LEU A 52 -1.06 -0.72 -4.25
C LEU A 52 -0.97 -1.59 -5.50
N LYS A 53 -0.12 -1.22 -6.46
CA LYS A 53 0.12 -2.02 -7.66
C LYS A 53 0.74 -3.36 -7.29
N ASP A 54 1.83 -3.33 -6.53
CA ASP A 54 2.57 -4.52 -6.11
C ASP A 54 1.67 -5.46 -5.28
N TYR A 55 0.87 -4.90 -4.37
CA TYR A 55 -0.06 -5.68 -3.55
C TYR A 55 -1.14 -6.38 -4.38
N LYS A 56 -1.73 -5.70 -5.37
CA LYS A 56 -2.74 -6.30 -6.25
C LYS A 56 -2.15 -7.43 -7.10
N GLU A 57 -0.95 -7.21 -7.64
CA GLU A 57 -0.26 -8.22 -8.45
C GLU A 57 0.12 -9.45 -7.60
N GLN A 58 0.71 -9.23 -6.42
CA GLN A 58 1.07 -10.32 -5.51
C GLN A 58 -0.15 -11.09 -5.02
N LYS A 59 -1.23 -10.39 -4.67
CA LYS A 59 -2.49 -11.03 -4.26
C LYS A 59 -3.09 -11.89 -5.38
N ALA A 60 -3.11 -11.38 -6.61
CA ALA A 60 -3.63 -12.14 -7.75
C ALA A 60 -2.80 -13.41 -8.00
N LYS A 61 -1.47 -13.31 -7.98
CA LYS A 61 -0.56 -14.45 -8.14
C LYS A 61 -0.75 -15.48 -7.04
N ALA A 62 -0.77 -15.05 -5.77
CA ALA A 62 -0.97 -15.94 -4.63
C ALA A 62 -2.29 -16.70 -4.70
N ILE A 63 -3.39 -16.05 -5.13
CA ILE A 63 -4.68 -16.72 -5.32
C ILE A 63 -4.61 -17.77 -6.44
N GLN A 64 -3.96 -17.46 -7.56
CA GLN A 64 -3.79 -18.41 -8.66
C GLN A 64 -2.97 -19.64 -8.23
N GLU A 65 -1.88 -19.43 -7.50
CA GLU A 65 -1.05 -20.51 -6.95
C GLU A 65 -1.84 -21.39 -5.97
N LEU A 66 -2.60 -20.78 -5.05
CA LEU A 66 -3.45 -21.51 -4.11
C LEU A 66 -4.53 -22.34 -4.84
N GLN A 67 -5.15 -21.79 -5.89
CA GLN A 67 -6.13 -22.52 -6.70
C GLN A 67 -5.49 -23.68 -7.47
N ALA A 68 -4.26 -23.51 -7.97
CA ALA A 68 -3.53 -24.59 -8.64
C ALA A 68 -3.22 -25.74 -7.67
N VAL A 69 -2.76 -25.41 -6.46
CA VAL A 69 -2.50 -26.41 -5.40
C VAL A 69 -3.81 -27.11 -4.98
N ALA A 70 -4.89 -26.34 -4.76
CA ALA A 70 -6.18 -26.91 -4.35
C ALA A 70 -6.84 -27.81 -5.41
N LYS A 71 -6.53 -27.63 -6.70
CA LYS A 71 -6.98 -28.52 -7.78
C LYS A 71 -6.09 -29.76 -7.95
N ALA A 72 -4.88 -29.74 -7.40
CA ALA A 72 -3.93 -30.84 -7.45
C ALA A 72 -4.08 -31.82 -6.26
N VAL A 73 -4.94 -31.47 -5.29
CA VAL A 73 -5.38 -32.31 -4.16
C VAL A 73 -6.76 -32.89 -4.48
#